data_AF-A0A3M1IVN5-F1
#
_entry.id   AF-A0A3M1IVN5-F1
#
_cell.length_a   1.000
_cell.length_b   1.000
_cell.length_c   1.000
_cell.angle_alpha   90.00
_cell.angle_beta   90.00
_cell.angle_gamma   90.00
#
_symmetry.space_group_name_H-M   'P 1'
#
loop_
_entity.id
_entity.type
_entity.pdbx_description
1 polymer ?
#
loop_
_entity_poly.entity_id
_entity_poly.type
_entity_poly.pdbx_seq_one_letter_code
_entity_poly.pdbx_strand_id
1 'polypeptide(L)'
;MLIYPDDRVLVAVMNNLEDWRRVQDEGWYRIPVKRAPPPVPNIDWLAFYQTRVFGDDRWAVHYFARVTGHELLTRRELLPAEPEHPRAGQWYYKLNLGPLHHKLPPIVSDKWRRITFVFTTGDRFEAATEIGGLLKDTDAGGLPFVTLKEAEPGFFY
;
A
#
# COMPACT_ATOMS: atom_id res chain seq x y z
N MET A 1 -16.02 5.99 -15.28
CA MET A 1 -15.17 6.13 -14.09
C MET A 1 -14.54 4.76 -13.85
N LEU A 2 -13.22 4.69 -13.63
CA LEU A 2 -12.57 3.40 -13.37
C LEU A 2 -12.89 2.90 -11.95
N ILE A 3 -12.95 3.83 -10.99
CA ILE A 3 -13.31 3.60 -9.59
C ILE A 3 -14.75 4.07 -9.36
N TYR A 4 -15.53 3.29 -8.62
CA TYR A 4 -16.88 3.66 -8.17
C TYR A 4 -16.85 4.32 -6.78
N PRO A 5 -17.82 5.18 -6.43
CA PRO A 5 -17.85 5.87 -5.14
C PRO A 5 -17.66 4.96 -3.91
N ASP A 6 -18.34 3.81 -3.90
CA ASP A 6 -18.33 2.86 -2.78
C ASP A 6 -17.17 1.85 -2.84
N ASP A 7 -16.30 1.93 -3.85
CA ASP A 7 -15.13 1.06 -3.94
C ASP A 7 -14.20 1.28 -2.74
N ARG A 8 -13.60 0.19 -2.25
CA ARG A 8 -12.70 0.21 -1.11
C ARG A 8 -11.27 0.32 -1.61
N VAL A 9 -10.65 1.46 -1.34
CA VAL A 9 -9.29 1.74 -1.78
C VAL A 9 -8.35 1.65 -0.59
N LEU A 10 -7.33 0.81 -0.72
CA LEU A 10 -6.22 0.77 0.23
C LEU A 10 -5.02 1.50 -0.38
N VAL A 11 -4.52 2.53 0.30
CA VAL A 11 -3.23 3.14 -0.01
C VAL A 11 -2.16 2.44 0.83
N ALA A 12 -1.28 1.70 0.17
CA ALA A 12 -0.13 1.04 0.78
C ALA A 12 1.14 1.86 0.61
N VAL A 13 2.00 1.85 1.63
CA VAL A 13 3.33 2.47 1.53
C VAL A 13 4.22 1.62 0.64
N MET A 14 4.75 2.25 -0.40
CA MET A 14 5.77 1.68 -1.27
C MET A 14 7.13 2.30 -0.91
N ASN A 15 7.97 1.51 -0.24
CA ASN A 15 9.31 1.91 0.21
C ASN A 15 10.43 1.03 -0.32
N ASN A 16 10.11 0.11 -1.22
CA ASN A 16 11.05 -0.84 -1.80
C ASN A 16 10.90 -0.91 -3.32
N LEU A 17 11.98 -0.62 -4.04
CA LEU A 17 12.02 -0.67 -5.51
C LEU A 17 11.82 -2.09 -6.05
N GLU A 18 12.23 -3.12 -5.32
CA GLU A 18 12.02 -4.52 -5.69
C GLU A 18 10.55 -4.94 -5.60
N ASP A 19 9.82 -4.41 -4.62
CA ASP A 19 8.37 -4.62 -4.55
C ASP A 19 7.65 -3.83 -5.66
N TRP A 20 8.16 -2.64 -6.01
CA TRP A 20 7.62 -1.88 -7.14
C TRP A 20 7.88 -2.54 -8.51
N ARG A 21 9.04 -3.18 -8.71
CA ARG A 21 9.31 -4.00 -9.90
C ARG A 21 8.32 -5.16 -10.01
N ARG A 22 8.07 -5.89 -8.93
CA ARG A 22 7.05 -6.96 -8.89
C ARG A 22 5.65 -6.47 -9.26
N VAL A 23 5.27 -5.29 -8.77
CA VAL A 23 3.98 -4.69 -9.15
C VAL A 23 3.89 -4.43 -10.65
N GLN A 24 4.95 -3.91 -11.27
CA GLN A 24 4.99 -3.59 -12.70
C GLN A 24 5.12 -4.83 -13.59
N ASP A 25 6.04 -5.73 -13.24
CA ASP A 25 6.48 -6.82 -14.11
C ASP A 25 5.67 -8.11 -13.88
N GLU A 26 5.25 -8.35 -12.63
CA GLU A 26 4.59 -9.59 -12.22
C GLU A 26 3.11 -9.39 -11.86
N GLY A 27 2.64 -8.14 -11.70
CA GLY A 27 1.23 -7.83 -11.46
C GLY A 27 0.72 -8.26 -10.10
N TRP A 28 1.55 -8.24 -9.05
CA TRP A 28 1.09 -8.53 -7.69
C TRP A 28 1.82 -7.70 -6.62
N TYR A 29 1.19 -7.58 -5.45
CA TYR A 29 1.76 -6.93 -4.27
C TYR A 29 1.56 -7.77 -3.00
N ARG A 30 2.47 -7.66 -2.03
CA ARG A 30 2.38 -8.41 -0.76
C ARG A 30 2.06 -7.51 0.43
N ILE A 31 1.23 -8.03 1.35
CA ILE A 31 0.97 -7.42 2.65
C ILE A 31 1.22 -8.46 3.75
N PRO A 32 2.14 -8.22 4.70
CA PRO A 32 2.33 -9.13 5.83
C PRO A 32 1.03 -9.24 6.64
N VAL A 33 0.54 -10.46 6.90
CA VAL A 33 -0.74 -10.68 7.62
C VAL A 33 -0.72 -10.01 9.00
N LYS A 34 0.41 -10.08 9.70
CA LYS A 34 0.58 -9.46 11.04
C LYS A 34 0.44 -7.93 11.05
N ARG A 35 0.53 -7.27 9.89
CA ARG A 35 0.47 -5.81 9.74
C ARG A 35 -0.69 -5.36 8.86
N ALA A 36 -1.44 -6.30 8.28
CA ALA A 36 -2.53 -6.01 7.38
C ALA A 36 -3.66 -5.30 8.15
N PRO A 37 -4.22 -4.20 7.64
CA PRO A 37 -5.38 -3.58 8.27
C PRO A 37 -6.61 -4.49 8.12
N PRO A 38 -7.61 -4.39 9.02
CA PRO A 38 -8.77 -5.29 9.05
C PRO A 38 -9.51 -5.48 7.72
N PRO A 39 -9.63 -4.46 6.84
CA PRO A 39 -10.27 -4.65 5.55
C PRO A 39 -9.54 -5.60 4.58
N VAL A 40 -8.25 -5.89 4.77
CA VAL A 40 -7.51 -6.80 3.87
C VAL A 40 -7.92 -8.26 4.15
N PRO A 41 -8.16 -9.08 3.12
CA PRO A 41 -7.92 -8.82 1.68
C PRO A 41 -9.14 -8.28 0.92
N ASN A 42 -10.22 -7.91 1.62
CA ASN A 42 -11.47 -7.44 1.06
C ASN A 42 -11.41 -5.95 0.65
N ILE A 43 -10.57 -5.66 -0.34
CA ILE A 43 -10.36 -4.34 -0.95
C ILE A 43 -10.51 -4.45 -2.47
N ASP A 44 -10.98 -3.38 -3.11
CA ASP A 44 -11.26 -3.37 -4.55
C ASP A 44 -10.09 -2.77 -5.34
N TRP A 45 -9.40 -1.80 -4.75
CA TRP A 45 -8.24 -1.12 -5.36
C TRP A 45 -7.09 -0.99 -4.37
N LEU A 46 -5.88 -1.09 -4.92
CA LEU A 46 -4.64 -0.82 -4.23
C LEU A 46 -3.94 0.38 -4.88
N ALA A 47 -3.57 1.36 -4.08
CA ALA A 47 -2.81 2.52 -4.50
C ALA A 47 -1.47 2.59 -3.75
N PHE A 48 -0.47 3.21 -4.36
CA PHE A 48 0.91 3.14 -3.87
C PHE A 48 1.41 4.52 -3.46
N TYR A 49 1.55 4.74 -2.16
CA TYR A 49 2.23 5.92 -1.64
C TYR A 49 3.75 5.73 -1.74
N GLN A 50 4.37 6.41 -2.69
CA GLN A 50 5.80 6.32 -2.96
C GLN A 50 6.58 7.13 -1.93
N THR A 51 7.61 6.52 -1.34
CA THR A 51 8.46 7.16 -0.33
C THR A 51 9.75 7.72 -0.94
N ARG A 52 10.70 8.13 -0.10
CA ARG A 52 11.97 8.76 -0.49
C ARG A 52 12.76 7.99 -1.55
N VAL A 53 12.65 6.66 -1.62
CA VAL A 53 13.39 5.85 -2.61
C VAL A 53 12.97 6.10 -4.05
N PHE A 54 11.85 6.80 -4.28
CA PHE A 54 11.29 7.11 -5.59
C PHE A 54 11.73 8.48 -6.17
N GLY A 55 12.69 9.17 -5.52
CA GLY A 55 13.26 10.38 -6.10
C GLY A 55 12.21 11.46 -6.34
N ASP A 56 12.01 11.86 -7.59
CA ASP A 56 11.07 12.92 -7.97
C ASP A 56 9.59 12.51 -7.80
N ASP A 57 9.28 11.22 -7.82
CA ASP A 57 7.93 10.68 -7.58
C ASP A 57 7.66 10.41 -6.07
N ARG A 58 8.52 10.90 -5.18
CA ARG A 58 8.37 10.67 -3.74
C ARG A 58 7.20 11.45 -3.15
N TRP A 59 6.72 10.94 -2.03
CA TRP A 59 5.70 11.56 -1.17
C TRP A 59 4.36 11.78 -1.86
N ALA A 60 4.00 10.86 -2.73
CA ALA A 60 2.77 10.95 -3.48
C ALA A 60 2.23 9.57 -3.88
N VAL A 61 0.93 9.55 -4.21
CA VAL A 61 0.28 8.43 -4.88
C VAL A 61 0.14 8.78 -6.35
N HIS A 62 0.99 8.18 -7.17
CA HIS A 62 0.95 8.32 -8.63
C HIS A 62 0.21 7.17 -9.31
N TYR A 63 0.19 6.00 -8.68
CA TYR A 63 -0.28 4.76 -9.29
C TYR A 63 -1.27 4.01 -8.43
N PHE A 64 -2.21 3.35 -9.09
CA PHE A 64 -3.17 2.44 -8.48
C PHE A 64 -3.55 1.32 -9.45
N ALA A 65 -4.02 0.20 -8.91
CA ALA A 65 -4.45 -0.96 -9.68
C ALA A 65 -5.64 -1.66 -9.00
N ARG A 66 -6.48 -2.29 -9.82
CA ARG A 66 -7.60 -3.09 -9.31
C ARG A 66 -7.06 -4.36 -8.67
N VAL A 67 -7.58 -4.75 -7.52
CA VAL A 67 -7.29 -6.07 -6.94
C VAL A 67 -8.18 -7.09 -7.64
N THR A 68 -7.57 -8.06 -8.31
CA THR A 68 -8.27 -9.08 -9.11
C THR A 68 -8.40 -10.41 -8.37
N GLY A 69 -7.62 -10.60 -7.31
CA GLY A 69 -7.68 -11.77 -6.45
C GLY A 69 -6.68 -11.68 -5.30
N HIS A 70 -6.74 -12.63 -4.37
CA HIS A 70 -5.76 -12.72 -3.29
C HIS A 70 -5.46 -14.17 -2.93
N GLU A 71 -4.24 -14.41 -2.46
CA GLU A 71 -3.74 -15.70 -2.01
C GLU A 71 -3.05 -15.52 -0.64
N LEU A 72 -3.10 -16.54 0.20
CA LEU A 72 -2.40 -16.57 1.49
C LEU A 72 -1.18 -17.48 1.35
N LEU A 73 0.02 -16.90 1.42
CA LEU A 73 1.28 -17.60 1.18
C LEU A 73 2.32 -17.21 2.22
N THR A 74 3.30 -18.07 2.47
CA THR A 74 4.48 -17.71 3.25
C THR A 74 5.45 -16.86 2.43
N ARG A 75 6.35 -16.12 3.09
CA ARG A 75 7.39 -15.36 2.37
C ARG A 75 8.26 -16.27 1.49
N ARG A 76 8.58 -17.48 1.96
CA ARG A 76 9.38 -18.44 1.19
C ARG A 76 8.70 -18.83 -0.12
N GLU A 77 7.38 -19.00 -0.10
CA GLU A 77 6.61 -19.29 -1.31
C GLU A 77 6.53 -18.08 -2.24
N LEU A 78 6.40 -16.86 -1.69
CA LEU A 78 6.36 -15.62 -2.47
C LEU A 78 7.70 -15.22 -3.07
N LEU A 79 8.80 -15.52 -2.36
CA LEU A 79 10.16 -15.12 -2.69
C LEU A 79 11.08 -16.33 -2.59
N PRO A 80 11.00 -17.27 -3.55
CA PRO A 80 11.80 -18.49 -3.51
C PRO A 80 13.31 -18.23 -3.57
N ALA A 81 13.73 -17.06 -4.08
CA ALA A 81 15.13 -16.64 -4.11
C ALA A 81 15.68 -16.20 -2.73
N GLU A 82 14.83 -16.04 -1.70
CA GLU A 82 15.23 -15.64 -0.34
C GLU A 82 14.79 -16.68 0.73
N PRO A 83 15.16 -17.97 0.58
CA PRO A 83 14.58 -19.05 1.38
C PRO A 83 14.94 -19.01 2.88
N GLU A 84 16.08 -18.42 3.21
CA GLU A 84 16.64 -18.29 4.58
C GLU A 84 16.38 -16.92 5.21
N HIS A 85 15.51 -16.09 4.62
CA HIS A 85 15.16 -14.81 5.23
C HIS A 85 14.59 -15.03 6.64
N PRO A 86 14.88 -14.19 7.66
CA PRO A 86 14.34 -14.32 9.03
C PRO A 86 12.80 -14.34 9.14
N ARG A 87 12.12 -14.04 8.03
CA ARG A 87 10.66 -13.98 7.90
C ARG A 87 10.13 -15.00 6.89
N ALA A 88 10.94 -15.95 6.44
CA ALA A 88 10.60 -16.94 5.41
C ALA A 88 9.29 -17.67 5.73
N GLY A 89 9.07 -18.07 6.99
CA GLY A 89 7.85 -18.73 7.44
C GLY A 89 6.68 -17.80 7.83
N GLN A 90 6.81 -16.48 7.65
CA GLN A 90 5.71 -15.57 7.97
C GLN A 90 4.69 -15.52 6.84
N TRP A 91 3.41 -15.39 7.21
CA TRP A 91 2.28 -15.29 6.29
C TRP A 91 2.10 -13.90 5.69
N TYR A 92 1.77 -13.87 4.41
CA TYR A 92 1.50 -12.68 3.62
C TYR A 92 0.24 -12.91 2.77
N TYR A 93 -0.54 -11.86 2.60
CA TYR A 93 -1.49 -11.76 1.50
C TYR A 93 -0.72 -11.38 0.25
N LYS A 94 -0.84 -12.18 -0.81
CA LYS A 94 -0.47 -11.80 -2.17
C LYS A 94 -1.72 -11.30 -2.85
N LEU A 95 -1.73 -10.02 -3.20
CA LEU A 95 -2.81 -9.39 -3.94
C LEU A 95 -2.44 -9.41 -5.43
N ASN A 96 -3.24 -10.09 -6.24
CA ASN A 96 -3.12 -10.06 -7.68
C ASN A 96 -3.73 -8.75 -8.19
N LEU A 97 -3.03 -8.08 -9.10
CA LEU A 97 -3.36 -6.75 -9.57
C LEU A 97 -3.72 -6.79 -11.06
N GLY A 98 -4.67 -5.94 -11.43
CA GLY A 98 -4.90 -5.58 -12.83
C GLY A 98 -3.83 -4.60 -13.33
N PRO A 99 -4.04 -4.04 -14.54
CA PRO A 99 -3.15 -3.02 -15.07
C PRO A 99 -2.97 -1.83 -14.12
N LEU A 100 -1.77 -1.25 -14.12
CA LEU A 100 -1.51 0.00 -13.41
C LEU A 100 -2.17 1.18 -14.12
N HIS A 101 -2.77 2.06 -13.32
CA HIS A 101 -3.37 3.30 -13.74
C HIS A 101 -2.69 4.49 -13.06
N HIS A 102 -2.57 5.60 -13.79
CA HIS A 102 -2.09 6.86 -13.23
C HIS A 102 -3.20 7.62 -12.53
N LYS A 103 -2.95 8.06 -11.29
CA LYS A 103 -3.79 9.02 -10.59
C LYS A 103 -3.42 10.43 -11.04
N LEU A 104 -4.34 11.11 -11.73
CA LEU A 104 -4.14 12.46 -12.25
C LEU A 104 -5.21 13.41 -11.69
N PRO A 105 -4.83 14.50 -10.99
CA PRO A 105 -3.48 14.76 -10.47
C PRO A 105 -3.08 13.72 -9.40
N PRO A 106 -1.77 13.52 -9.16
CA PRO A 106 -1.31 12.64 -8.09
C PRO A 106 -1.77 13.17 -6.73
N ILE A 107 -1.91 12.27 -5.75
CA ILE A 107 -2.25 12.66 -4.37
C ILE A 107 -0.95 12.89 -3.60
N VAL A 108 -0.60 14.15 -3.33
CA VAL A 108 0.69 14.52 -2.71
C VAL A 108 0.62 14.55 -1.19
N SER A 109 1.77 14.46 -0.53
CA SER A 109 1.92 14.64 0.92
C SER A 109 2.85 15.81 1.21
N ASP A 110 2.29 17.02 1.32
CA ASP A 110 3.08 18.23 1.59
C ASP A 110 3.64 18.28 3.01
N LYS A 111 3.03 17.53 3.93
CA LYS A 111 3.48 17.39 5.31
C LYS A 111 4.11 16.03 5.51
N TRP A 112 5.19 15.99 6.29
CA TRP A 112 5.76 14.72 6.73
C TRP A 112 4.74 13.98 7.61
N ARG A 113 4.26 12.84 7.13
CA ARG A 113 3.33 11.96 7.84
C ARG A 113 3.89 10.55 7.84
N ARG A 114 3.83 9.89 9.01
CA ARG A 114 4.16 8.47 9.12
C ARG A 114 2.97 7.64 8.65
N ILE A 115 2.92 7.38 7.36
CA ILE A 115 1.88 6.54 6.74
C ILE A 115 2.32 5.08 6.86
N THR A 116 1.38 4.17 7.10
CA THR A 116 1.58 2.71 6.99
C THR A 116 0.59 2.13 5.98
N PHE A 117 -0.69 2.33 6.24
CA PHE A 117 -1.79 2.10 5.33
C PHE A 117 -2.84 3.20 5.51
N VAL A 118 -3.54 3.58 4.45
CA VAL A 118 -4.75 4.41 4.51
C VAL A 118 -5.88 3.66 3.84
N PHE A 119 -6.97 3.45 4.56
CA PHE A 119 -8.19 2.90 3.99
C PHE A 119 -9.16 4.05 3.67
N THR A 120 -9.70 4.07 2.46
CA THR A 120 -10.61 5.13 2.00
C THR A 120 -11.63 4.60 1.00
N THR A 121 -12.58 5.45 0.63
CA THR A 121 -13.62 5.17 -0.37
C THR A 121 -13.22 5.71 -1.74
N GLY A 122 -13.82 5.17 -2.80
CA GLY A 122 -13.48 5.53 -4.17
C GLY A 122 -13.75 6.99 -4.51
N ASP A 123 -14.85 7.56 -4.01
CA ASP A 123 -15.18 8.98 -4.17
C ASP A 123 -14.09 9.90 -3.58
N ARG A 124 -13.60 9.59 -2.38
CA ARG A 124 -12.53 10.32 -1.70
C ARG A 124 -11.20 10.16 -2.42
N PHE A 125 -10.88 8.95 -2.85
CA PHE A 125 -9.65 8.69 -3.58
C PHE A 125 -9.60 9.48 -4.89
N GLU A 126 -10.71 9.50 -5.64
CA GLU A 126 -10.83 10.24 -6.90
C GLU A 126 -10.71 11.76 -6.67
N ALA A 127 -11.40 12.28 -5.65
CA ALA A 127 -11.40 13.70 -5.32
C ALA A 127 -10.08 14.20 -4.68
N ALA A 128 -9.32 13.32 -4.03
CA ALA A 128 -8.13 13.72 -3.30
C ALA A 128 -7.01 14.23 -4.22
N THR A 129 -6.39 15.32 -3.78
CA THR A 129 -5.13 15.86 -4.32
C THR A 129 -4.04 15.92 -3.25
N GLU A 130 -4.39 15.80 -1.96
CA GLU A 130 -3.45 15.72 -0.83
C GLU A 130 -3.84 14.53 0.07
N ILE A 131 -2.86 13.86 0.68
CA ILE A 131 -3.04 12.65 1.49
C ILE A 131 -4.07 12.81 2.62
N GLY A 132 -4.12 13.98 3.26
CA GLY A 132 -5.09 14.29 4.30
C GLY A 132 -6.53 14.20 3.82
N GLY A 133 -6.79 14.46 2.54
CA GLY A 133 -8.12 14.32 1.92
C GLY A 133 -8.62 12.87 1.82
N LEU A 134 -7.75 11.88 2.06
CA LEU A 134 -8.14 10.46 2.10
C LEU A 134 -8.81 10.07 3.43
N LEU A 135 -8.66 10.88 4.48
CA LEU A 135 -9.11 10.60 5.85
C LEU A 135 -10.52 11.13 6.12
N LYS A 136 -11.25 10.53 7.07
CA LYS A 136 -12.53 11.09 7.58
C LYS A 136 -12.24 12.24 8.53
N ASP A 137 -12.96 13.36 8.38
CA ASP A 137 -12.93 14.51 9.30
C ASP A 137 -13.41 14.17 10.74
N THR A 138 -13.81 12.93 11.03
CA THR A 138 -14.43 12.52 12.30
C THR A 138 -13.61 11.52 13.13
N ASP A 139 -12.31 11.37 12.88
CA ASP A 139 -11.44 10.48 13.67
C ASP A 139 -10.75 11.20 14.85
N ALA A 140 -11.51 12.03 15.57
CA ALA A 140 -11.16 12.43 16.93
C ALA A 140 -11.40 11.24 17.89
N GLY A 141 -10.59 10.19 17.80
CA GLY A 141 -10.59 9.12 18.82
C GLY A 141 -10.23 7.70 18.36
N GLY A 142 -10.07 7.42 17.07
CA GLY A 142 -9.68 6.10 16.57
C GLY A 142 -8.60 6.25 15.52
N LEU A 143 -7.39 5.74 15.78
CA LEU A 143 -6.26 5.95 14.89
C LEU A 143 -6.56 5.37 13.49
N PRO A 144 -6.60 6.19 12.41
CA PRO A 144 -6.76 5.69 11.04
C PRO A 144 -5.47 5.05 10.49
N PHE A 145 -4.49 4.84 11.36
CA PHE A 145 -3.18 4.27 11.07
C PHE A 145 -2.77 3.33 12.20
N VAL A 146 -2.23 2.16 11.86
CA VAL A 146 -1.43 1.39 12.82
C VAL A 146 -0.04 2.04 12.84
N THR A 147 0.24 2.82 13.89
CA THR A 147 1.59 3.30 14.20
C THR A 147 2.39 2.14 14.74
N LEU A 148 3.39 1.66 14.00
CA LEU A 148 4.47 0.87 14.58
C LEU A 148 5.81 1.54 14.26
N LYS A 149 6.66 1.58 15.29
CA LYS A 149 8.07 1.95 15.19
C LYS A 149 8.75 1.07 14.13
N GLU A 150 8.98 1.60 12.94
CA GLU A 150 10.30 1.39 12.35
C GLU A 150 11.31 2.08 13.27
N ALA A 151 12.17 1.21 13.81
CA ALA A 151 13.48 1.55 14.31
C ALA A 151 14.17 2.50 13.33
N GLU A 152 15.01 3.34 13.90
CA GLU A 152 15.96 4.19 13.19
C GLU A 152 16.66 3.42 12.05
N PRO A 153 17.18 4.11 11.02
CA PRO A 153 18.08 3.48 10.05
C PRO A 153 19.34 3.01 10.80
N GLY A 154 19.29 1.76 11.27
CA GLY A 154 20.31 1.18 12.13
C GLY A 154 19.76 -0.06 12.82
N PHE A 155 20.48 -1.18 12.67
CA PHE A 155 20.22 -2.51 13.25
C PHE A 155 19.24 -3.41 12.48
N PHE A 156 19.77 -3.97 11.39
CA PHE A 156 19.56 -5.38 11.08
C PHE A 156 20.72 -6.17 11.72
N TYR A 157 20.42 -6.93 12.78
CA TYR A 157 21.09 -8.19 13.12
C TYR A 157 19.99 -9.21 13.39
#